data_AF-A0A2T7M990-F1
#
_entry.id   AF-A0A2T7M990-F1
#
_cell.length_a   1.000
_cell.length_b   1.000
_cell.length_c   1.000
_cell.angle_alpha   90.00
_cell.angle_beta   90.00
_cell.angle_gamma   90.00
#
_symmetry.space_group_name_H-M   'P 1'
#
loop_
_entity.id
_entity.type
_entity.pdbx_description
1 polymer ?
#
loop_
_entity_poly.entity_id
_entity_poly.type
_entity_poly.pdbx_seq_one_letter_code
_entity_poly.pdbx_strand_id
1 'polypeptide(L)'
;MRINRIRTTAIAATALAAALSLTACGGDDKAMGTKPAGAAGTATPAASDTDGTAQQDAPEAGAPETQTVPTQGKHAGGNGDNRGKKPEAAPNAEAAASIPACTPRNSRVEVSSVSRPINHLLLTVTNTGSKDCAAYHAPFLRFDDAQAVYPILDDSKPQSVVVLSPGEEAYAGIGLLGEPGENEPVKSENLGVIMVDKNNKAKGEATLKLPAETYTDSLGFVTYWQSDVETALMF
;
A
#
# COMPACT_ATOMS: atom_id res chain seq x y z
N MET A 1 -60.10 -4.92 -22.64
CA MET A 1 -59.65 -5.89 -21.62
C MET A 1 -59.56 -7.28 -22.24
N ARG A 2 -58.34 -7.78 -22.45
CA ARG A 2 -58.10 -9.20 -22.74
C ARG A 2 -56.93 -9.64 -21.89
N ILE A 3 -57.27 -10.42 -20.87
CA ILE A 3 -56.37 -11.16 -19.99
C ILE A 3 -55.94 -12.44 -20.72
N ASN A 4 -54.67 -12.82 -20.57
CA ASN A 4 -54.10 -14.17 -20.74
C ASN A 4 -52.57 -14.03 -20.73
N ARG A 5 -51.74 -14.90 -20.14
CA ARG A 5 -51.87 -16.09 -19.30
C ARG A 5 -50.44 -16.34 -18.82
N ILE A 6 -50.23 -16.50 -17.52
CA ILE A 6 -48.92 -16.79 -16.93
C ILE A 6 -48.51 -18.21 -17.37
N ARG A 7 -47.32 -18.37 -17.94
CA ARG A 7 -46.68 -19.67 -18.16
C ARG A 7 -45.56 -19.83 -17.16
N THR A 8 -45.85 -20.58 -16.10
CA THR A 8 -44.88 -21.20 -15.21
C THR A 8 -44.10 -22.26 -15.98
N THR A 9 -42.77 -22.17 -15.95
CA THR A 9 -41.88 -23.27 -16.30
C THR A 9 -41.03 -23.57 -15.08
N ALA A 10 -40.97 -24.84 -14.72
CA ALA A 10 -40.20 -25.40 -13.62
C ALA A 10 -39.28 -26.49 -14.18
N ILE A 11 -38.33 -26.92 -13.34
CA ILE A 11 -37.47 -28.13 -13.46
C ILE A 11 -36.19 -27.86 -14.28
N ALA A 12 -34.97 -28.25 -13.89
CA ALA A 12 -34.50 -29.32 -13.00
C ALA A 12 -33.17 -28.97 -12.31
N ALA A 13 -32.94 -29.56 -11.14
CA ALA A 13 -31.63 -29.67 -10.50
C ALA A 13 -30.89 -30.91 -11.01
N THR A 14 -29.61 -30.75 -11.37
CA THR A 14 -28.68 -31.86 -11.61
C THR A 14 -27.49 -31.72 -10.66
N ALA A 15 -27.46 -32.60 -9.65
CA ALA A 15 -26.30 -32.79 -8.79
C ALA A 15 -25.33 -33.76 -9.47
N LEU A 16 -24.10 -33.31 -9.71
CA LEU A 16 -22.97 -34.15 -10.12
C LEU A 16 -22.08 -34.36 -8.88
N ALA A 17 -22.11 -35.57 -8.33
CA ALA A 17 -21.15 -36.02 -7.33
C ALA A 17 -19.93 -36.61 -8.07
N ALA A 18 -18.77 -35.98 -7.94
CA ALA A 18 -17.49 -36.53 -8.35
C ALA A 18 -16.81 -37.16 -7.13
N ALA A 19 -16.67 -38.48 -7.13
CA ALA A 19 -15.81 -39.20 -6.20
C ALA A 19 -14.38 -39.24 -6.75
N LEU A 20 -13.43 -38.63 -6.05
CA LEU A 20 -12.00 -38.82 -6.32
C LEU A 20 -11.43 -39.86 -5.34
N SER A 21 -11.08 -41.02 -5.88
CA SER A 21 -10.30 -42.06 -5.22
C SER A 21 -8.85 -41.57 -5.08
N LEU A 22 -8.39 -41.27 -3.86
CA LEU A 22 -6.99 -40.95 -3.59
C LEU A 22 -6.26 -42.22 -3.13
N THR A 23 -5.38 -42.72 -3.99
CA THR A 23 -4.50 -43.86 -3.72
C THR A 23 -3.25 -43.41 -2.97
N ALA A 24 -2.87 -44.22 -1.98
CA ALA A 24 -1.80 -44.03 -1.02
C ALA A 24 -0.36 -43.96 -1.59
N CYS A 25 0.50 -43.24 -0.87
CA CYS A 25 1.95 -43.48 -0.74
C CYS A 25 2.37 -42.77 0.58
N GLY A 26 2.58 -43.46 1.72
CA GLY A 26 3.77 -44.23 2.09
C GLY A 26 4.73 -43.30 2.88
N GLY A 27 4.78 -43.35 4.22
CA GLY A 27 5.83 -44.06 5.01
C GLY A 27 7.18 -43.32 4.93
N ASP A 28 7.80 -42.81 6.00
CA ASP A 28 8.39 -43.57 7.10
C ASP A 28 8.63 -42.71 8.36
N ASP A 29 8.19 -43.23 9.50
CA ASP A 29 8.67 -42.89 10.83
C ASP A 29 10.09 -43.45 11.05
N LYS A 30 10.99 -42.63 11.60
CA LYS A 30 12.22 -43.10 12.25
C LYS A 30 12.31 -42.49 13.65
N ALA A 31 11.73 -43.21 14.59
CA ALA A 31 12.02 -43.07 16.01
C ALA A 31 13.11 -44.08 16.42
N MET A 32 13.85 -43.67 17.46
CA MET A 32 14.62 -44.46 18.43
C MET A 32 16.16 -44.43 18.31
N GLY A 33 16.80 -43.94 19.36
CA GLY A 33 18.24 -44.14 19.63
C GLY A 33 18.81 -43.21 20.71
N THR A 34 18.62 -43.57 21.97
CA THR A 34 19.10 -42.89 23.21
C THR A 34 20.61 -43.09 23.43
N LYS A 35 21.38 -42.06 23.86
CA LYS A 35 21.97 -41.83 25.23
C LYS A 35 23.52 -41.61 25.14
N PRO A 36 24.25 -41.04 26.13
CA PRO A 36 24.19 -39.72 26.77
C PRO A 36 25.54 -38.94 26.77
N ALA A 37 25.50 -37.74 27.38
CA ALA A 37 26.53 -37.06 28.17
C ALA A 37 27.63 -36.24 27.45
N GLY A 38 27.60 -34.93 27.72
CA GLY A 38 28.70 -33.98 27.54
C GLY A 38 28.35 -32.66 28.22
N ALA A 39 28.91 -32.45 29.42
CA ALA A 39 28.71 -31.25 30.24
C ALA A 39 29.57 -30.08 29.75
N ALA A 40 29.01 -28.88 29.77
CA ALA A 40 29.62 -27.55 29.98
C ALA A 40 28.51 -26.52 29.68
N GLY A 41 28.29 -25.44 30.39
CA GLY A 41 29.07 -24.72 31.39
C GLY A 41 28.46 -23.32 31.36
N THR A 42 27.85 -22.91 32.47
CA THR A 42 27.21 -21.60 32.65
C THR A 42 28.26 -20.49 32.52
N ALA A 43 27.97 -19.45 31.72
CA ALA A 43 28.67 -18.18 31.81
C ALA A 43 27.76 -17.01 31.37
N THR A 44 27.25 -16.29 32.37
CA THR A 44 26.94 -14.86 32.32
C THR A 44 28.12 -14.14 32.99
N PRO A 45 28.57 -12.97 32.50
CA PRO A 45 28.27 -11.69 33.18
C PRO A 45 27.96 -10.57 32.15
N ALA A 46 27.00 -9.66 32.36
CA ALA A 46 26.90 -8.56 33.32
C ALA A 46 27.79 -7.33 33.01
N ALA A 47 27.14 -6.17 33.09
CA ALA A 47 27.53 -4.83 32.64
C ALA A 47 28.74 -4.18 33.32
N SER A 48 29.19 -3.06 32.77
CA SER A 48 29.96 -2.04 33.48
C SER A 48 29.65 -0.66 32.90
N ASP A 49 28.95 0.16 33.68
CA ASP A 49 29.01 1.63 33.64
C ASP A 49 30.30 2.10 34.35
N THR A 50 30.88 3.22 33.93
CA THR A 50 31.19 4.39 34.79
C THR A 50 31.67 5.59 33.93
N ASP A 51 31.11 6.75 34.29
CA ASP A 51 31.43 8.13 33.92
C ASP A 51 32.91 8.55 33.83
N GLY A 52 33.17 9.60 33.03
CA GLY A 52 34.41 10.37 33.08
C GLY A 52 34.54 11.44 31.97
N THR A 53 34.17 12.67 32.29
CA THR A 53 34.18 13.92 31.50
C THR A 53 35.51 14.33 30.85
N ALA A 54 35.45 14.88 29.62
CA ALA A 54 36.21 16.06 29.18
C ALA A 54 35.72 16.58 27.80
N GLN A 55 35.85 17.89 27.59
CA GLN A 55 35.19 18.76 26.63
C GLN A 55 36.19 19.36 25.61
N GLN A 56 35.63 19.93 24.51
CA GLN A 56 36.19 20.88 23.52
C GLN A 56 37.11 20.30 22.43
N ASP A 57 37.06 20.69 21.15
CA ASP A 57 36.48 21.86 20.47
C ASP A 57 36.18 21.52 18.99
N ALA A 58 35.28 22.31 18.39
CA ALA A 58 34.94 22.30 16.96
C ALA A 58 36.07 22.87 16.08
N PRO A 59 36.02 22.63 14.75
CA PRO A 59 35.99 23.80 13.88
C PRO A 59 35.02 23.70 12.68
N GLU A 60 34.81 24.90 12.16
CA GLU A 60 33.76 25.39 11.28
C GLU A 60 33.98 25.10 9.78
N ALA A 61 32.92 25.37 9.04
CA ALA A 61 32.67 25.14 7.62
C ALA A 61 33.70 25.76 6.65
N GLY A 62 33.91 25.05 5.54
CA GLY A 62 34.55 25.55 4.32
C GLY A 62 33.69 25.28 3.09
N ALA A 63 33.28 26.34 2.41
CA ALA A 63 32.53 26.31 1.15
C ALA A 63 33.41 25.81 -0.03
N PRO A 64 32.80 25.24 -1.09
CA PRO A 64 33.56 24.71 -2.21
C PRO A 64 34.02 25.81 -3.18
N GLU A 65 35.34 25.85 -3.42
CA GLU A 65 35.99 26.67 -4.44
C GLU A 65 35.86 26.03 -5.84
N THR A 66 35.39 26.84 -6.78
CA THR A 66 35.26 26.54 -8.20
C THR A 66 36.65 26.42 -8.85
N GLN A 67 37.04 25.22 -9.26
CA GLN A 67 38.23 25.03 -10.08
C GLN A 67 37.96 25.41 -11.54
N THR A 68 38.72 26.40 -11.99
CA THR A 68 38.90 26.80 -13.39
C THR A 68 40.18 26.13 -13.91
N VAL A 69 40.13 25.57 -15.12
CA VAL A 69 41.32 25.11 -15.86
C VAL A 69 41.33 25.84 -17.22
N PRO A 70 42.48 26.38 -17.71
CA PRO A 70 42.49 27.39 -18.77
C PRO A 70 42.89 26.88 -20.17
N THR A 71 42.47 27.65 -21.19
CA THR A 71 43.14 27.91 -22.50
C THR A 71 43.23 26.72 -23.50
N GLN A 72 43.09 26.83 -24.83
CA GLN A 72 43.20 27.91 -25.83
C GLN A 72 42.47 27.48 -27.13
N GLY A 73 41.97 28.44 -27.90
CA GLY A 73 41.53 28.22 -29.28
C GLY A 73 41.05 29.51 -29.93
N LYS A 74 41.99 30.32 -30.45
CA LYS A 74 41.72 31.49 -31.32
C LYS A 74 40.92 31.05 -32.55
N HIS A 75 40.00 31.90 -33.04
CA HIS A 75 40.03 32.46 -34.41
C HIS A 75 38.94 33.54 -34.61
N ALA A 76 39.41 34.70 -35.08
CA ALA A 76 38.83 35.64 -36.05
C ALA A 76 37.35 36.09 -35.97
N GLY A 77 37.16 37.37 -35.62
CA GLY A 77 36.63 38.41 -36.51
C GLY A 77 35.18 38.29 -37.02
N GLY A 78 34.32 39.20 -36.56
CA GLY A 78 33.04 39.46 -37.19
C GLY A 78 32.22 40.52 -36.46
N ASN A 79 32.43 41.79 -36.82
CA ASN A 79 31.60 42.91 -36.39
C ASN A 79 30.20 42.79 -37.03
N GLY A 80 29.15 42.81 -36.22
CA GLY A 80 27.77 42.70 -36.70
C GLY A 80 26.78 43.24 -35.68
N ASP A 81 26.55 44.55 -35.74
CA ASP A 81 25.42 45.25 -35.14
C ASP A 81 24.11 44.51 -35.44
N ASN A 82 23.50 43.92 -34.42
CA ASN A 82 22.10 43.51 -34.46
C ASN A 82 21.46 43.81 -33.12
N ARG A 83 20.48 44.73 -33.17
CA ARG A 83 19.63 45.17 -32.07
C ARG A 83 19.02 43.96 -31.36
N GLY A 84 19.57 43.62 -30.20
CA GLY A 84 19.03 42.60 -29.31
C GLY A 84 17.70 43.06 -28.74
N LYS A 85 16.59 42.58 -29.30
CA LYS A 85 15.29 42.63 -28.66
C LYS A 85 15.37 41.72 -27.44
N LYS A 86 15.10 42.30 -26.25
CA LYS A 86 14.99 41.58 -24.97
C LYS A 86 14.20 40.28 -25.19
N PRO A 87 14.69 39.11 -24.75
CA PRO A 87 13.88 37.90 -24.76
C PRO A 87 12.66 38.18 -23.87
N GLU A 88 11.49 38.18 -24.49
CA GLU A 88 10.23 38.15 -23.78
C GLU A 88 10.26 36.90 -22.91
N ALA A 89 10.05 37.09 -21.61
CA ALA A 89 10.00 35.98 -20.66
C ALA A 89 8.97 34.98 -21.18
N ALA A 90 9.39 33.73 -21.40
CA ALA A 90 8.48 32.65 -21.73
C ALA A 90 7.34 32.67 -20.70
N PRO A 91 6.07 32.52 -21.12
CA PRO A 91 4.96 32.46 -20.19
C PRO A 91 5.28 31.35 -19.20
N ASN A 92 5.28 31.73 -17.92
CA ASN A 92 5.48 30.83 -16.79
C ASN A 92 4.56 29.63 -17.06
N ALA A 93 5.13 28.44 -17.29
CA ALA A 93 4.33 27.25 -17.50
C ALA A 93 3.48 27.08 -16.24
N GLU A 94 2.18 27.37 -16.35
CA GLU A 94 1.23 27.14 -15.28
C GLU A 94 1.42 25.70 -14.82
N ALA A 95 1.78 25.51 -13.56
CA ALA A 95 1.83 24.20 -12.96
C ALA A 95 0.47 23.54 -13.23
N ALA A 96 0.48 22.41 -13.95
CA ALA A 96 -0.74 21.71 -14.34
C ALA A 96 -1.67 21.60 -13.12
N ALA A 97 -2.92 22.01 -13.29
CA ALA A 97 -3.89 22.00 -12.21
C ALA A 97 -3.96 20.59 -11.61
N SER A 98 -3.80 20.51 -10.29
CA SER A 98 -3.77 19.25 -9.57
C SER A 98 -5.13 18.57 -9.64
N ILE A 99 -5.18 17.30 -10.04
CA ILE A 99 -6.40 16.48 -10.02
C ILE A 99 -6.91 16.40 -8.57
N PRO A 100 -8.20 16.66 -8.31
CA PRO A 100 -8.75 16.57 -6.96
C PRO A 100 -8.68 15.14 -6.42
N ALA A 101 -8.56 14.99 -5.10
CA ALA A 101 -8.55 13.67 -4.47
C ALA A 101 -9.93 12.99 -4.56
N CYS A 102 -9.94 11.66 -4.63
CA CYS A 102 -11.11 10.88 -4.30
C CYS A 102 -11.36 10.97 -2.78
N THR A 103 -12.64 11.09 -2.39
CA THR A 103 -13.09 11.32 -1.01
C THR A 103 -14.39 10.56 -0.76
N PRO A 104 -14.85 10.41 0.49
CA PRO A 104 -16.13 9.75 0.76
C PRO A 104 -17.35 10.49 0.18
N ARG A 105 -17.19 11.72 -0.31
CA ARG A 105 -18.27 12.55 -0.87
C ARG A 105 -18.48 12.36 -2.37
N ASN A 106 -17.42 12.04 -3.11
CA ASN A 106 -17.44 11.85 -4.57
C ASN A 106 -17.06 10.42 -4.97
N SER A 107 -16.86 9.54 -4.00
CA SER A 107 -16.52 8.14 -4.23
C SER A 107 -17.27 7.25 -3.26
N ARG A 108 -17.60 6.05 -3.71
CA ARG A 108 -18.10 4.95 -2.89
C ARG A 108 -16.92 4.08 -2.50
N VAL A 109 -16.86 3.63 -1.25
CA VAL A 109 -15.85 2.68 -0.78
C VAL A 109 -16.53 1.44 -0.25
N GLU A 110 -16.00 0.28 -0.61
CA GLU A 110 -16.51 -1.02 -0.20
C GLU A 110 -15.34 -1.93 0.20
N VAL A 111 -15.61 -2.85 1.13
CA VAL A 111 -14.64 -3.87 1.57
C VAL A 111 -15.27 -5.25 1.36
N SER A 112 -14.48 -6.18 0.83
CA SER A 112 -14.93 -7.53 0.51
C SER A 112 -13.90 -8.59 0.87
N SER A 113 -14.36 -9.81 1.15
CA SER A 113 -13.47 -10.96 1.31
C SER A 113 -13.02 -11.48 -0.05
N VAL A 114 -11.77 -11.94 -0.12
CA VAL A 114 -11.23 -12.63 -1.29
C VAL A 114 -10.91 -14.08 -0.95
N SER A 115 -10.99 -14.97 -1.94
CA SER A 115 -10.71 -16.39 -1.74
C SER A 115 -9.23 -16.73 -1.84
N ARG A 116 -8.46 -15.91 -2.56
CA ARG A 116 -7.01 -15.98 -2.69
C ARG A 116 -6.46 -14.56 -2.89
N PRO A 117 -5.34 -14.20 -2.23
CA PRO A 117 -4.65 -14.93 -1.17
C PRO A 117 -5.51 -15.14 0.10
N ILE A 118 -5.09 -16.03 0.99
CA ILE A 118 -5.72 -16.20 2.32
C ILE A 118 -5.40 -14.99 3.21
N ASN A 119 -6.19 -14.76 4.27
CA ASN A 119 -5.97 -13.65 5.21
C ASN A 119 -5.96 -12.27 4.55
N HIS A 120 -6.71 -12.10 3.47
CA HIS A 120 -6.80 -10.84 2.74
C HIS A 120 -8.22 -10.35 2.59
N LEU A 121 -8.37 -9.02 2.63
CA LEU A 121 -9.55 -8.31 2.16
C LEU A 121 -9.19 -7.43 0.96
N LEU A 122 -10.17 -7.12 0.15
CA LEU A 122 -10.06 -6.16 -0.94
C LEU A 122 -10.91 -4.93 -0.61
N LEU A 123 -10.25 -3.78 -0.59
CA LEU A 123 -10.87 -2.47 -0.54
C LEU A 123 -11.02 -1.92 -1.96
N THR A 124 -12.22 -1.50 -2.32
CA THR A 124 -12.52 -0.90 -3.63
C THR A 124 -13.01 0.52 -3.43
N VAL A 125 -12.47 1.46 -4.21
CA VAL A 125 -13.00 2.82 -4.32
C VAL A 125 -13.49 3.07 -5.74
N THR A 126 -14.76 3.46 -5.87
CA THR A 126 -15.40 3.77 -7.16
C THR A 126 -15.70 5.26 -7.22
N ASN A 127 -15.27 5.96 -8.28
CA ASN A 127 -15.63 7.36 -8.48
C ASN A 127 -17.10 7.49 -8.88
N THR A 128 -17.92 8.07 -8.01
CA THR A 128 -19.37 8.29 -8.24
C THR A 128 -19.69 9.73 -8.63
N GLY A 129 -18.66 10.59 -8.73
CA GLY A 129 -18.77 11.97 -9.18
C GLY A 129 -18.91 12.11 -10.69
N SER A 130 -18.93 13.38 -11.15
CA SER A 130 -19.04 13.74 -12.57
C SER A 130 -17.71 14.20 -13.21
N LYS A 131 -16.61 14.14 -12.45
CA LYS A 131 -15.27 14.55 -12.87
C LYS A 131 -14.25 13.55 -12.34
N ASP A 132 -13.08 13.56 -12.96
CA ASP A 132 -11.96 12.74 -12.54
C ASP A 132 -11.54 13.06 -11.10
N CYS A 133 -11.18 12.03 -10.35
CA CYS A 133 -10.54 12.16 -9.05
C CYS A 133 -9.33 11.23 -9.00
N ALA A 134 -8.35 11.55 -8.15
CA ALA A 134 -7.16 10.72 -7.97
C ALA A 134 -7.18 10.04 -6.60
N ALA A 135 -6.95 8.72 -6.61
CA ALA A 135 -6.76 7.92 -5.41
C ALA A 135 -5.29 8.04 -4.97
N TYR A 136 -5.00 9.08 -4.19
CA TYR A 136 -3.63 9.38 -3.73
C TYR A 136 -3.19 8.46 -2.58
N HIS A 137 -1.92 8.07 -2.60
CA HIS A 137 -1.24 7.29 -1.55
C HIS A 137 -1.97 5.99 -1.18
N ALA A 138 -1.69 5.44 0.00
CA ALA A 138 -2.52 4.41 0.62
C ALA A 138 -3.60 5.08 1.48
N PRO A 139 -4.79 4.47 1.64
CA PRO A 139 -5.76 4.93 2.63
C PRO A 139 -5.22 4.65 4.03
N PHE A 140 -5.46 5.55 4.99
CA PHE A 140 -5.23 5.20 6.39
C PHE A 140 -6.40 4.38 6.89
N LEU A 141 -6.11 3.20 7.44
CA LEU A 141 -7.11 2.31 7.98
C LEU A 141 -7.11 2.36 9.51
N ARG A 142 -8.29 2.24 10.11
CA ARG A 142 -8.47 2.10 11.55
C ARG A 142 -9.52 1.03 11.81
N PHE A 143 -9.10 -0.06 12.43
CA PHE A 143 -9.99 -1.14 12.82
C PHE A 143 -10.64 -0.79 14.16
N ASP A 144 -11.96 -0.74 14.19
CA ASP A 144 -12.76 -0.34 15.36
C ASP A 144 -12.20 0.92 16.05
N ASP A 145 -11.89 0.83 17.36
CA ASP A 145 -11.37 1.92 18.19
C ASP A 145 -9.82 1.92 18.31
N ALA A 146 -9.13 1.30 17.35
CA ALA A 146 -7.67 1.25 17.33
C ALA A 146 -7.06 2.67 17.41
N GLN A 147 -6.04 2.83 18.25
CA GLN A 147 -5.41 4.12 18.51
C GLN A 147 -4.43 4.55 17.41
N ALA A 148 -3.85 3.57 16.70
CA ALA A 148 -2.93 3.79 15.61
C ALA A 148 -3.60 3.46 14.26
N VAL A 149 -3.12 4.09 13.20
CA VAL A 149 -3.46 3.68 11.84
C VAL A 149 -2.79 2.35 11.53
N TYR A 150 -3.45 1.54 10.70
CA TYR A 150 -2.92 0.26 10.25
C TYR A 150 -1.64 0.47 9.43
N PRO A 151 -0.66 -0.45 9.49
CA PRO A 151 0.58 -0.33 8.75
C PRO A 151 0.34 -0.20 7.23
N ILE A 152 1.12 0.65 6.57
CA ILE A 152 1.11 0.77 5.11
C ILE A 152 2.29 -0.03 4.56
N LEU A 153 2.05 -0.84 3.53
CA LEU A 153 3.09 -1.56 2.81
C LEU A 153 3.76 -0.62 1.79
N ASP A 154 4.91 -0.05 2.16
CA ASP A 154 5.63 0.92 1.32
C ASP A 154 6.07 0.37 -0.04
N ASP A 155 6.38 -0.92 -0.12
CA ASP A 155 6.80 -1.61 -1.34
C ASP A 155 5.68 -1.71 -2.39
N SER A 156 4.43 -1.46 -2.01
CA SER A 156 3.28 -1.46 -2.92
C SER A 156 3.05 -0.12 -3.64
N LYS A 157 3.94 0.87 -3.46
CA LYS A 157 3.77 2.19 -4.07
C LYS A 157 3.75 2.12 -5.61
N PRO A 158 2.69 2.58 -6.29
CA PRO A 158 2.60 2.53 -7.75
C PRO A 158 3.53 3.55 -8.39
N GLN A 159 3.89 3.30 -9.66
CA GLN A 159 4.74 4.22 -10.45
C GLN A 159 4.06 5.58 -10.68
N SER A 160 2.73 5.61 -10.74
CA SER A 160 1.92 6.81 -10.89
C SER A 160 0.67 6.74 -10.04
N VAL A 161 0.14 7.90 -9.66
CA VAL A 161 -1.16 7.98 -8.98
C VAL A 161 -2.26 7.39 -9.87
N VAL A 162 -3.18 6.64 -9.25
CA VAL A 162 -4.36 6.11 -9.93
C VAL A 162 -5.40 7.23 -10.06
N VAL A 163 -5.73 7.59 -11.30
CA VAL A 163 -6.77 8.58 -11.62
C VAL A 163 -8.00 7.83 -12.10
N LEU A 164 -9.15 8.17 -11.53
CA LEU A 164 -10.44 7.54 -11.78
C LEU A 164 -11.36 8.52 -12.47
N SER A 165 -11.74 8.20 -13.70
CA SER A 165 -12.88 8.81 -14.39
C SER A 165 -14.19 8.43 -13.70
N PRO A 166 -15.31 9.12 -13.96
CA PRO A 166 -16.62 8.72 -13.45
C PRO A 166 -16.95 7.25 -13.75
N GLY A 167 -17.19 6.46 -12.70
CA GLY A 167 -17.48 5.03 -12.77
C GLY A 167 -16.26 4.10 -12.73
N GLU A 168 -15.04 4.63 -12.78
CA GLU A 168 -13.82 3.81 -12.65
C GLU A 168 -13.49 3.51 -11.19
N GLU A 169 -12.66 2.47 -11.01
CA GLU A 169 -12.33 1.89 -9.71
C GLU A 169 -10.82 1.82 -9.48
N ALA A 170 -10.43 1.93 -8.21
CA ALA A 170 -9.10 1.56 -7.72
C ALA A 170 -9.23 0.59 -6.54
N TYR A 171 -8.16 -0.15 -6.29
CA TYR A 171 -8.15 -1.27 -5.35
C TYR A 171 -7.00 -1.16 -4.36
N ALA A 172 -7.22 -1.55 -3.11
CA ALA A 172 -6.15 -1.75 -2.14
C ALA A 172 -6.36 -3.10 -1.44
N GLY A 173 -5.33 -3.94 -1.44
CA GLY A 173 -5.28 -5.13 -0.61
C GLY A 173 -5.03 -4.78 0.84
N ILE A 174 -5.69 -5.52 1.73
CA ILE A 174 -5.50 -5.48 3.17
C ILE A 174 -5.05 -6.88 3.60
N GLY A 175 -3.77 -7.02 3.94
CA GLY A 175 -3.25 -8.21 4.60
C GLY A 175 -3.64 -8.15 6.07
N LEU A 176 -4.31 -9.18 6.57
CA LEU A 176 -4.91 -9.16 7.91
C LEU A 176 -3.95 -9.63 9.01
N LEU A 177 -3.13 -10.65 8.71
CA LEU A 177 -2.30 -11.36 9.68
C LEU A 177 -0.90 -11.60 9.12
N GLY A 178 0.11 -11.58 9.98
CA GLY A 178 1.48 -12.00 9.67
C GLY A 178 1.64 -13.53 9.63
N GLU A 179 2.89 -14.01 9.82
CA GLU A 179 3.11 -15.45 9.92
C GLU A 179 2.42 -16.02 11.18
N PRO A 180 1.86 -17.25 11.12
CA PRO A 180 1.17 -17.83 12.27
C PRO A 180 2.05 -17.89 13.53
N GLY A 181 1.53 -17.37 14.64
CA GLY A 181 2.17 -17.47 15.96
C GLY A 181 3.03 -16.27 16.36
N GLU A 182 3.17 -15.25 15.51
CA GLU A 182 3.94 -14.06 15.84
C GLU A 182 3.17 -13.07 16.73
N ASN A 183 1.86 -12.97 16.56
CA ASN A 183 0.98 -12.13 17.39
C ASN A 183 -0.37 -12.80 17.66
N GLU A 184 -1.04 -12.40 18.74
CA GLU A 184 -2.41 -12.82 19.01
C GLU A 184 -3.39 -12.03 18.13
N PRO A 185 -4.18 -12.70 17.26
CA PRO A 185 -5.15 -12.03 16.41
C PRO A 185 -6.30 -11.41 17.22
N VAL A 186 -6.66 -10.18 16.88
CA VAL A 186 -7.79 -9.45 17.47
C VAL A 186 -8.94 -9.42 16.50
N LYS A 187 -10.14 -9.80 16.96
CA LYS A 187 -11.35 -9.72 16.15
C LYS A 187 -11.74 -8.27 15.93
N SER A 188 -12.10 -7.93 14.68
CA SER A 188 -12.59 -6.59 14.33
C SER A 188 -13.90 -6.63 13.57
N GLU A 189 -14.74 -5.60 13.76
CA GLU A 189 -16.06 -5.55 13.14
C GLU A 189 -16.28 -4.35 12.22
N ASN A 190 -15.54 -3.26 12.41
CA ASN A 190 -15.66 -2.03 11.65
C ASN A 190 -14.29 -1.60 11.12
N LEU A 191 -14.32 -0.97 9.95
CA LEU A 191 -13.14 -0.40 9.30
C LEU A 191 -13.39 1.07 8.97
N GLY A 192 -12.67 1.96 9.64
CA GLY A 192 -12.51 3.34 9.23
C GLY A 192 -11.52 3.44 8.07
N VAL A 193 -11.95 4.00 6.94
CA VAL A 193 -11.13 4.23 5.75
C VAL A 193 -10.99 5.73 5.55
N ILE A 194 -9.79 6.25 5.80
CA ILE A 194 -9.48 7.66 5.67
C ILE A 194 -8.76 7.88 4.35
N MET A 195 -9.42 8.57 3.42
CA MET A 195 -8.83 8.96 2.14
C MET A 195 -7.99 10.23 2.29
N VAL A 196 -6.95 10.35 1.49
CA VAL A 196 -5.97 11.45 1.58
C VAL A 196 -5.80 12.20 0.27
N ASP A 197 -5.29 13.42 0.34
CA ASP A 197 -4.87 14.19 -0.83
C ASP A 197 -3.40 13.95 -1.21
N LYS A 198 -2.97 14.61 -2.28
CA LYS A 198 -1.59 14.55 -2.79
C LYS A 198 -0.51 14.83 -1.74
N ASN A 199 -0.81 15.63 -0.71
CA ASN A 199 0.12 15.99 0.36
C ASN A 199 0.00 15.03 1.56
N ASN A 200 -0.65 13.88 1.36
CA ASN A 200 -0.95 12.87 2.36
C ASN A 200 -1.74 13.42 3.55
N LYS A 201 -2.65 14.38 3.29
CA LYS A 201 -3.56 14.94 4.31
C LYS A 201 -4.95 14.32 4.18
N ALA A 202 -5.54 13.95 5.32
CA ALA A 202 -6.89 13.38 5.37
C ALA A 202 -7.94 14.30 4.71
N LYS A 203 -8.81 13.71 3.90
CA LYS A 203 -9.92 14.35 3.16
C LYS A 203 -11.29 13.76 3.47
N GLY A 204 -11.39 13.04 4.58
CA GLY A 204 -12.62 12.44 5.08
C GLY A 204 -12.44 10.94 5.32
N GLU A 205 -13.40 10.40 6.06
CA GLU A 205 -13.43 9.00 6.46
C GLU A 205 -14.76 8.37 6.03
N ALA A 206 -14.69 7.12 5.59
CA ALA A 206 -15.84 6.24 5.44
C ALA A 206 -15.72 5.10 6.46
N THR A 207 -16.80 4.81 7.20
CA THR A 207 -16.84 3.65 8.09
C THR A 207 -17.57 2.52 7.41
N LEU A 208 -16.90 1.38 7.27
CA LEU A 208 -17.40 0.17 6.61
C LEU A 208 -17.59 -0.95 7.63
N LYS A 209 -18.55 -1.84 7.37
CA LYS A 209 -18.70 -3.06 8.15
C LYS A 209 -17.79 -4.13 7.56
N LEU A 210 -16.99 -4.76 8.41
CA LEU A 210 -16.08 -5.83 7.98
C LEU A 210 -16.86 -7.12 7.71
N PRO A 211 -16.33 -8.00 6.84
CA PRO A 211 -16.80 -9.38 6.76
C PRO A 211 -16.75 -10.06 8.12
N ALA A 212 -17.68 -10.99 8.34
CA ALA A 212 -17.73 -11.76 9.58
C ALA A 212 -16.40 -12.51 9.82
N GLU A 213 -16.04 -12.68 11.09
CA GLU A 213 -14.80 -13.37 11.48
C GLU A 213 -13.52 -12.75 10.88
N THR A 214 -13.48 -11.42 10.74
CA THR A 214 -12.24 -10.70 10.42
C THR A 214 -11.38 -10.57 11.68
N TYR A 215 -10.14 -11.05 11.60
CA TYR A 215 -9.13 -10.91 12.66
C TYR A 215 -7.94 -10.16 12.09
N THR A 216 -7.34 -9.27 12.89
CA THR A 216 -6.13 -8.53 12.52
C THR A 216 -5.06 -8.66 13.59
N ASP A 217 -3.81 -8.45 13.19
CA ASP A 217 -2.69 -8.26 14.10
C ASP A 217 -1.84 -7.04 13.69
N SER A 218 -0.74 -6.80 14.40
CA SER A 218 0.19 -5.70 14.14
C SER A 218 1.13 -5.92 12.95
N LEU A 219 1.09 -7.08 12.30
CA LEU A 219 1.94 -7.45 11.16
C LEU A 219 1.21 -7.40 9.83
N GLY A 220 -0.12 -7.34 9.84
CA GLY A 220 -0.86 -7.04 8.62
C GLY A 220 -0.62 -5.60 8.13
N PHE A 221 -1.15 -5.31 6.95
CA PHE A 221 -0.85 -4.09 6.22
C PHE A 221 -1.97 -3.69 5.26
N VAL A 222 -1.91 -2.46 4.77
CA VAL A 222 -2.67 -2.00 3.61
C VAL A 222 -1.73 -1.55 2.50
N THR A 223 -2.08 -1.87 1.26
CA THR A 223 -1.34 -1.43 0.07
C THR A 223 -1.72 -0.01 -0.34
N TYR A 224 -0.89 0.61 -1.19
CA TYR A 224 -1.30 1.81 -1.93
C TYR A 224 -2.42 1.46 -2.92
N TRP A 225 -3.22 2.45 -3.32
CA TRP A 225 -4.23 2.24 -4.36
C TRP A 225 -3.58 1.78 -5.67
N GLN A 226 -4.11 0.68 -6.23
CA GLN A 226 -3.71 0.07 -7.48
C GLN A 226 -4.82 0.20 -8.53
N SER A 227 -4.45 0.11 -9.80
CA SER A 227 -5.37 0.13 -10.94
C SER A 227 -6.14 -1.17 -11.12
N ASP A 228 -5.65 -2.28 -10.57
CA ASP A 228 -6.20 -3.61 -10.75
C ASP A 228 -6.09 -4.45 -9.47
N VAL A 229 -6.97 -5.45 -9.39
CA VAL A 229 -7.12 -6.32 -8.23
C VAL A 229 -5.91 -7.24 -8.05
N GLU A 230 -5.30 -7.70 -9.14
CA GLU A 230 -4.16 -8.63 -9.08
C GLU A 230 -2.96 -7.98 -8.40
N THR A 231 -2.61 -6.76 -8.81
CA THR A 231 -1.53 -5.98 -8.19
C THR A 231 -1.86 -5.62 -6.74
N ALA A 232 -3.12 -5.34 -6.41
CA ALA A 232 -3.53 -5.05 -5.04
C ALA A 232 -3.38 -6.26 -4.10
N LEU A 233 -3.49 -7.48 -4.63
CA LEU A 233 -3.54 -8.73 -3.86
C LEU A 233 -2.29 -9.62 -4.02
N MET A 234 -1.24 -9.14 -4.69
CA MET A 234 -0.02 -9.93 -4.89
C MET A 234 0.94 -9.91 -3.69
N PHE A 235 0.64 -9.12 -2.66
CA PHE A 235 1.47 -8.89 -1.47
C PHE A 235 1.10 -9.81 -0.32
#